data_AF-A0A915J937-F1
#
_entry.id   AF-A0A915J937-F1
#
_cell.length_a   1.000
_cell.length_b   1.000
_cell.length_c   1.000
_cell.angle_alpha   90.00
_cell.angle_beta   90.00
_cell.angle_gamma   90.00
#
_symmetry.space_group_name_H-M   'P 1'
#
loop_
_entity.id
_entity.type
_entity.pdbx_description
1 polymer ?
#
loop_
_entity_poly.entity_id
_entity_poly.type
_entity_poly.pdbx_seq_one_letter_code
_entity_poly.pdbx_strand_id
1 'polypeptide(L)'
;MKNIIDKVSEEKLKRYAIELFAEYASSNEYTEAKELVVERRSRFSKMVAYILEHIVEKKDEERLKFAELMSKLYNDSIVDKQMLTDGFSKFVELCIDCDLVGDVPLLWDYLAMIIAEISKSSSSRTLRLGDFYSSIKAAEHYKYKFFTKCLQKLAHLPVDRQKLAYGDFFTSGANYWSIFDFVDRSALFDDLKDKGISLPEFPPSAPPQNNPSDNTTNNSIVNSSNNELITKALQDTVLVEMERLIKSMNPVDGDILIQYIVENVKNRTLSEDYAHALARYLCSNVFKMMHSDGESREIEELFGPCLPVFTRFFTGNKPLEKILLNTLCEVYYENQCPKDSLTTIFELLSMENTLPRDAFLDWWSLEQQRNTYGMILRNSKLKTFVENLQRVRKSVGYKTLVKWQMTSV
;
A
#
# COMPACT_ATOMS: atom_id res chain seq x y z
N MET A 1 -5.19 40.60 24.85
CA MET A 1 -3.75 40.65 25.23
C MET A 1 -3.00 39.38 24.88
N LYS A 2 -3.48 38.17 25.24
CA LYS A 2 -2.83 36.88 24.89
C LYS A 2 -2.52 36.74 23.38
N ASN A 3 -3.51 36.97 22.51
CA ASN A 3 -3.34 37.00 21.04
C ASN A 3 -2.35 38.05 20.50
N ILE A 4 -2.10 39.14 21.22
CA ILE A 4 -1.15 40.18 20.79
C ILE A 4 0.27 39.80 21.22
N ILE A 5 0.42 39.25 22.44
CA ILE A 5 1.69 38.76 22.97
C ILE A 5 2.18 37.55 22.16
N ASP A 6 1.27 36.65 21.79
CA ASP A 6 1.60 35.48 20.95
C ASP A 6 2.04 35.90 19.54
N LYS A 7 1.34 36.86 18.91
CA LYS A 7 1.76 37.42 17.61
C LYS A 7 3.12 38.11 17.66
N VAL A 8 3.40 38.90 18.70
CA VAL A 8 4.71 39.56 18.88
C VAL A 8 5.82 38.53 19.13
N SER A 9 5.51 37.41 19.79
CA SER A 9 6.45 36.29 19.97
C SER A 9 6.75 35.57 18.65
N GLU A 10 5.75 35.40 17.79
CA GLU A 10 5.92 34.76 16.48
C GLU A 10 6.72 35.62 15.49
N GLU A 11 6.45 36.92 15.41
CA GLU A 11 7.23 37.85 14.58
C GLU A 11 8.71 37.87 14.98
N LYS A 12 9.00 37.85 16.28
CA LYS A 12 10.39 37.76 16.78
C LYS A 12 11.05 36.43 16.40
N LEU A 13 10.30 35.33 16.43
CA LEU A 13 10.82 34.03 16.02
C LEU A 13 11.09 33.99 14.51
N LYS A 14 10.21 34.58 13.70
CA LYS A 14 10.36 34.68 12.24
C LYS A 14 11.61 35.47 11.87
N ARG A 15 11.80 36.67 12.44
CA ARG A 15 13.02 37.47 12.22
C ARG A 15 14.27 36.70 12.61
N TYR A 16 14.27 36.10 13.80
CA TYR A 16 15.39 35.28 14.27
C TYR A 16 15.72 34.13 13.32
N ALA A 17 14.71 33.40 12.83
CA ALA A 17 14.93 32.29 11.90
C ALA A 17 15.54 32.76 10.57
N ILE A 18 15.08 33.89 10.05
CA ILE A 18 15.58 34.50 8.81
C ILE A 18 17.01 35.00 9.00
N GLU A 19 17.31 35.70 10.11
CA GLU A 19 18.63 36.21 10.44
C GLU A 19 19.65 35.08 10.58
N LEU A 20 19.31 34.03 11.35
CA LEU A 20 20.13 32.82 11.50
C LEU A 20 20.46 32.20 10.14
N PHE A 21 19.45 32.05 9.28
CA PHE A 21 19.67 31.48 7.95
C PHE A 21 20.51 32.40 7.06
N ALA A 22 20.27 33.71 7.08
CA ALA A 22 21.03 34.67 6.28
C ALA A 22 22.51 34.70 6.68
N GLU A 23 22.80 34.64 7.98
CA GLU A 23 24.15 34.51 8.52
C GLU A 23 24.82 33.24 8.00
N TYR A 24 24.19 32.07 8.20
CA TYR A 24 24.70 30.80 7.65
C TYR A 24 24.90 30.86 6.14
N ALA A 25 23.95 31.43 5.40
CA ALA A 25 24.02 31.50 3.94
C ALA A 25 25.17 32.39 3.44
N SER A 26 25.59 33.37 4.24
CA SER A 26 26.69 34.30 3.92
C SER A 26 28.07 33.80 4.37
N SER A 27 28.17 33.26 5.59
CA SER A 27 29.44 32.84 6.20
C SER A 27 29.78 31.37 5.91
N ASN A 28 28.77 30.55 5.61
CA ASN A 28 28.86 29.09 5.56
C ASN A 28 29.35 28.46 6.88
N GLU A 29 29.23 29.18 7.99
CA GLU A 29 29.66 28.74 9.31
C GLU A 29 28.60 27.85 9.96
N TYR A 30 28.78 26.54 9.80
CA TYR A 30 27.84 25.55 10.33
C TYR A 30 27.81 25.49 11.87
N THR A 31 28.92 25.72 12.55
CA THR A 31 29.02 25.60 14.01
C THR A 31 28.13 26.61 14.72
N GLU A 32 28.14 27.87 14.28
CA GLU A 32 27.31 28.93 14.85
C GLU A 32 25.81 28.67 14.59
N ALA A 33 25.46 28.34 13.34
CA ALA A 33 24.08 27.98 12.99
C ALA A 33 23.55 26.80 13.81
N LYS A 34 24.42 25.81 14.10
CA LYS A 34 24.11 24.66 14.94
C LYS A 34 23.82 25.07 16.38
N GLU A 35 24.64 25.92 16.99
CA GLU A 35 24.44 26.40 18.36
C GLU A 35 23.11 27.17 18.49
N LEU A 36 22.85 28.08 17.54
CA LEU A 36 21.61 28.85 17.49
C LEU A 36 20.36 27.96 17.32
N VAL A 37 20.46 26.89 16.54
CA VAL A 37 19.37 25.90 16.42
C VAL A 37 19.16 25.12 17.71
N VAL A 38 20.23 24.75 18.42
CA VAL A 38 20.15 24.03 19.70
C VAL A 38 19.40 24.86 20.76
N GLU A 39 19.67 26.16 20.84
CA GLU A 39 19.00 27.07 21.79
C GLU A 39 17.47 27.09 21.62
N ARG A 40 16.99 26.94 20.38
CA ARG A 40 15.56 27.04 20.04
C ARG A 40 14.98 25.76 19.45
N ARG A 41 15.58 24.62 19.76
CA ARG A 41 15.20 23.31 19.22
C ARG A 41 13.69 23.06 19.28
N SER A 42 13.03 23.35 20.41
CA SER A 42 11.58 23.13 20.58
C SER A 42 10.68 23.89 19.59
N ARG A 43 11.19 24.95 18.95
CA ARG A 43 10.46 25.76 17.96
C ARG A 43 10.99 25.59 16.54
N PHE A 44 11.91 24.64 16.32
CA PHE A 44 12.61 24.47 15.05
C PHE A 44 11.68 24.24 13.85
N SER A 45 10.61 23.44 13.99
CA SER A 45 9.65 23.25 12.90
C SER A 45 9.00 24.56 12.44
N LYS A 46 8.74 25.51 13.34
CA LYS A 46 8.23 26.83 12.95
C LYS A 46 9.31 27.65 12.23
N MET A 47 10.56 27.56 12.70
CA MET A 47 11.69 28.23 12.06
C MET A 47 11.91 27.72 10.63
N VAL A 48 11.82 26.41 10.40
CA VAL A 48 11.87 25.79 9.06
C VAL A 48 10.83 26.41 8.13
N ALA A 49 9.57 26.53 8.59
CA ALA A 49 8.51 27.12 7.78
C ALA A 49 8.76 28.60 7.46
N TYR A 50 9.22 29.39 8.42
CA TYR A 50 9.55 30.80 8.21
C TYR A 50 10.75 31.01 7.27
N ILE A 51 11.75 30.15 7.36
CA ILE A 51 12.90 30.20 6.44
C ILE A 51 12.43 29.80 5.04
N LEU A 52 11.65 28.73 4.89
CA LEU A 52 11.08 28.33 3.60
C LEU A 52 10.25 29.46 2.97
N GLU A 53 9.37 30.09 3.74
CA GLU A 53 8.60 31.27 3.31
C GLU A 53 9.51 32.40 2.79
N HIS A 54 10.66 32.62 3.43
CA HIS A 54 11.60 33.65 3.03
C HIS A 54 12.42 33.29 1.77
N ILE A 55 12.82 32.03 1.63
CA ILE A 55 13.80 31.61 0.61
C ILE A 55 13.17 31.05 -0.66
N VAL A 56 11.88 30.68 -0.63
CA VAL A 56 11.28 29.95 -1.74
C VAL A 56 11.29 30.76 -3.04
N GLU A 57 11.23 32.10 -2.95
CA GLU A 57 11.31 33.03 -4.08
C GLU A 57 12.72 33.56 -4.36
N LYS A 58 13.73 33.15 -3.59
CA LYS A 58 15.12 33.62 -3.73
C LYS A 58 15.84 32.93 -4.90
N LYS A 59 17.17 33.00 -4.94
CA LYS A 59 17.98 32.30 -5.95
C LYS A 59 18.15 30.83 -5.56
N ASP A 60 18.44 29.98 -6.55
CA ASP A 60 18.69 28.54 -6.34
C ASP A 60 19.78 28.30 -5.29
N GLU A 61 20.82 29.14 -5.28
CA GLU A 61 21.91 29.07 -4.30
C GLU A 61 21.42 29.13 -2.85
N GLU A 62 20.46 30.01 -2.52
CA GLU A 62 19.92 30.12 -1.17
C GLU A 62 19.07 28.90 -0.80
N ARG A 63 18.25 28.41 -1.75
CA ARG A 63 17.47 27.17 -1.56
C ARG A 63 18.36 25.96 -1.30
N LEU A 64 19.48 25.85 -2.03
CA LEU A 64 20.44 24.76 -1.87
C LEU A 64 21.22 24.88 -0.55
N LYS A 65 21.62 26.09 -0.14
CA LYS A 65 22.24 26.32 1.19
C LYS A 65 21.30 25.92 2.32
N PHE A 66 20.01 26.21 2.19
CA PHE A 66 19.02 25.76 3.16
C PHE A 66 18.94 24.23 3.21
N ALA A 67 18.86 23.56 2.06
CA ALA A 67 18.86 22.09 2.01
C ALA A 67 20.13 21.49 2.65
N GLU A 68 21.29 22.08 2.39
CA GLU A 68 22.56 21.68 3.00
C GLU A 68 22.53 21.82 4.53
N LEU A 69 22.06 22.95 5.06
CA LEU A 69 21.93 23.18 6.49
C LEU A 69 21.01 22.14 7.14
N MET A 70 19.83 21.89 6.57
CA MET A 70 18.88 20.91 7.08
C MET A 70 19.48 19.50 7.10
N SER A 71 20.18 19.13 6.02
CA SER A 71 20.87 17.84 5.92
C SER A 71 21.95 17.69 6.99
N LYS A 72 22.80 18.70 7.20
CA LYS A 72 23.84 18.69 8.24
C LYS A 72 23.22 18.60 9.64
N LEU A 73 22.20 19.42 9.96
CA LEU A 73 21.52 19.38 11.26
C LEU A 73 20.88 18.01 11.56
N TYR A 74 20.31 17.36 10.55
CA TYR A 74 19.75 16.02 10.70
C TYR A 74 20.83 14.95 10.88
N ASN A 75 21.89 14.99 10.07
CA ASN A 75 23.03 14.08 10.15
C ASN A 75 23.73 14.13 11.52
N ASP A 76 23.94 15.34 12.04
CA ASP A 76 24.52 15.58 13.37
C ASP A 76 23.54 15.28 14.51
N SER A 77 22.34 14.77 14.22
CA SER A 77 21.32 14.43 15.22
C SER A 77 20.85 15.60 16.08
N ILE A 78 21.04 16.83 15.60
CA ILE A 78 20.60 18.06 16.27
C ILE A 78 19.10 18.20 16.17
N VAL A 79 18.55 17.79 15.02
CA VAL A 79 17.11 17.73 14.78
C VAL A 79 16.72 16.31 14.39
N ASP A 80 15.50 15.92 14.73
CA ASP A 80 14.94 14.65 14.29
C ASP A 80 14.12 14.83 13.01
N LYS A 81 13.71 13.68 12.44
CA LYS A 81 12.92 13.64 11.20
C LYS A 81 11.60 14.38 11.37
N GLN A 82 10.90 14.18 12.50
CA GLN A 82 9.59 14.76 12.75
C GLN A 82 9.65 16.30 12.75
N MET A 83 10.67 16.86 13.40
CA MET A 83 10.85 18.31 13.50
C MET A 83 11.00 18.96 12.11
N LEU A 84 11.75 18.32 11.20
CA LEU A 84 11.91 18.78 9.83
C LEU A 84 10.62 18.61 9.04
N THR A 85 10.05 17.41 9.01
CA THR A 85 8.82 17.12 8.24
C THR A 85 7.66 18.00 8.68
N ASP A 86 7.50 18.27 9.99
CA ASP A 86 6.49 19.18 10.52
C ASP A 86 6.68 20.63 10.05
N GLY A 87 7.93 21.05 9.86
CA GLY A 87 8.24 22.38 9.34
C GLY A 87 7.86 22.52 7.86
N PHE A 88 8.13 21.48 7.06
CA PHE A 88 7.66 21.42 5.69
C PHE A 88 6.13 21.37 5.61
N SER A 89 5.46 20.59 6.49
CA SER A 89 3.99 20.52 6.54
C SER A 89 3.39 21.91 6.78
N LYS A 90 3.90 22.65 7.76
CA LYS A 90 3.43 24.01 8.09
C LYS A 90 3.63 24.99 6.94
N PHE A 91 4.74 24.88 6.21
CA PHE A 91 4.96 25.71 5.03
C PHE A 91 3.98 25.36 3.90
N VAL A 92 3.72 24.08 3.66
CA VAL A 92 2.76 23.63 2.65
C VAL A 92 1.34 24.09 2.99
N GLU A 93 0.95 23.98 4.26
CA GLU A 93 -0.32 24.53 4.77
C GLU A 93 -0.42 26.04 4.49
N LEU A 94 0.62 26.81 4.81
CA LEU A 94 0.69 28.25 4.50
C LEU A 94 0.52 28.53 3.00
N CYS A 95 1.21 27.76 2.14
CA CYS A 95 1.11 27.94 0.69
C CYS A 95 -0.29 27.72 0.14
N ILE A 96 -1.04 26.79 0.73
CA ILE A 96 -2.43 26.48 0.34
C ILE A 96 -3.36 27.56 0.89
N ASP A 97 -3.24 27.90 2.18
CA ASP A 97 -4.11 28.87 2.85
C ASP A 97 -4.00 30.27 2.26
N CYS A 98 -2.81 30.65 1.80
CA CYS A 98 -2.54 31.97 1.21
C CYS A 98 -2.58 31.98 -0.33
N ASP A 99 -2.92 30.86 -0.98
CA ASP A 99 -2.85 30.69 -2.45
C ASP A 99 -1.52 31.13 -3.07
N LEU A 100 -0.41 30.84 -2.38
CA LEU A 100 0.94 31.22 -2.82
C LEU A 100 1.30 30.56 -4.17
N VAL A 101 0.58 29.51 -4.57
CA VAL A 101 0.73 28.86 -5.88
C VAL A 101 0.42 29.85 -7.03
N GLY A 102 -0.53 30.77 -6.82
CA GLY A 102 -0.86 31.82 -7.79
C GLY A 102 0.29 32.82 -7.98
N ASP A 103 0.91 33.24 -6.87
CA ASP A 103 2.00 34.23 -6.86
C ASP A 103 3.36 33.64 -7.25
N VAL A 104 3.57 32.35 -6.99
CA VAL A 104 4.83 31.63 -7.26
C VAL A 104 4.57 30.41 -8.16
N PRO A 105 4.54 30.58 -9.50
CA PRO A 105 4.19 29.50 -10.43
C PRO A 105 5.11 28.26 -10.36
N LEU A 106 6.35 28.45 -9.91
CA LEU A 106 7.38 27.42 -9.77
C LEU A 106 7.54 26.91 -8.33
N LEU A 107 6.58 27.22 -7.43
CA LEU A 107 6.64 26.85 -6.01
C LEU A 107 6.99 25.37 -5.80
N TRP A 108 6.29 24.47 -6.47
CA TRP A 108 6.49 23.03 -6.34
C TRP A 108 7.83 22.56 -6.93
N ASP A 109 8.32 23.22 -7.97
CA ASP A 109 9.65 22.97 -8.54
C ASP A 109 10.75 23.39 -7.56
N TYR A 110 10.58 24.53 -6.88
CA TYR A 110 11.49 25.02 -5.85
C TYR A 110 11.50 24.14 -4.61
N LEU A 111 10.32 23.71 -4.14
CA LEU A 111 10.22 22.80 -3.00
C LEU A 111 10.83 21.43 -3.33
N ALA A 112 10.58 20.93 -4.54
CA ALA A 112 11.17 19.68 -5.01
C ALA A 112 12.70 19.75 -5.10
N MET A 113 13.26 20.89 -5.50
CA MET A 113 14.71 21.13 -5.51
C MET A 113 15.29 20.99 -4.11
N ILE A 114 14.67 21.63 -3.11
CA ILE A 114 15.13 21.59 -1.71
C ILE A 114 15.08 20.16 -1.17
N ILE A 115 13.94 19.48 -1.32
CA ILE A 115 13.76 18.13 -0.77
C ILE A 115 14.64 17.10 -1.48
N ALA A 116 14.78 17.21 -2.80
CA ALA A 116 15.70 16.36 -3.55
C ALA A 116 17.14 16.56 -3.07
N GLU A 117 17.56 17.80 -2.82
CA GLU A 117 18.92 18.09 -2.32
C GLU A 117 19.15 17.52 -0.91
N ILE A 118 18.18 17.66 0.01
CA ILE A 118 18.25 17.03 1.33
C ILE A 118 18.40 15.50 1.20
N SER A 119 17.70 14.90 0.24
CA SER A 119 17.65 13.45 0.03
C SER A 119 18.89 12.89 -0.69
N LYS A 120 19.76 13.73 -1.26
CA LYS A 120 21.02 13.31 -1.89
C LYS A 120 22.09 12.84 -0.90
N SER A 121 21.94 13.18 0.38
CA SER A 121 22.96 12.91 1.39
C SER A 121 23.32 11.43 1.42
N SER A 122 24.62 11.11 1.35
CA SER A 122 25.12 9.71 1.38
C SER A 122 25.43 9.23 2.80
N SER A 123 24.98 9.97 3.81
CA SER A 123 25.17 9.64 5.22
C SER A 123 24.34 8.42 5.64
N SER A 124 24.73 7.77 6.73
CA SER A 124 23.95 6.67 7.33
C SER A 124 22.56 7.14 7.82
N ARG A 125 22.41 8.43 8.10
CA ARG A 125 21.19 9.09 8.55
C ARG A 125 20.67 10.07 7.50
N THR A 126 20.13 9.56 6.40
CA THR A 126 19.57 10.40 5.33
C THR A 126 18.05 10.49 5.41
N LEU A 127 17.50 11.67 5.17
CA LEU A 127 16.06 11.85 4.94
C LEU A 127 15.73 11.43 3.52
N ARG A 128 14.75 10.54 3.39
CA ARG A 128 14.31 9.96 2.12
C ARG A 128 13.13 10.75 1.58
N LEU A 129 12.87 10.65 0.29
CA LEU A 129 11.72 11.33 -0.32
C LEU A 129 10.38 10.93 0.34
N GLY A 130 10.23 9.65 0.71
CA GLY A 130 9.04 9.14 1.41
C GLY A 130 8.81 9.76 2.79
N ASP A 131 9.84 10.30 3.44
CA ASP A 131 9.71 10.93 4.75
C ASP A 131 8.88 12.23 4.69
N PHE A 132 8.86 12.89 3.52
CA PHE A 132 8.12 14.13 3.30
C PHE A 132 6.69 13.91 2.78
N TYR A 133 6.25 12.66 2.61
CA TYR A 133 4.92 12.36 2.07
C TYR A 133 3.78 12.95 2.91
N SER A 134 3.86 12.81 4.24
CA SER A 134 2.88 13.41 5.14
C SER A 134 2.85 14.94 5.05
N SER A 135 3.98 15.57 4.74
CA SER A 135 4.11 17.03 4.64
C SER A 135 3.40 17.62 3.42
N ILE A 136 3.20 16.82 2.37
CA ILE A 136 2.52 17.23 1.14
C ILE A 136 1.07 16.74 1.12
N LYS A 137 0.59 16.11 2.21
CA LYS A 137 -0.76 15.51 2.26
C LYS A 137 -1.88 16.52 1.99
N ALA A 138 -1.73 17.74 2.52
CA ALA A 138 -2.69 18.83 2.34
C ALA A 138 -2.76 19.34 0.88
N ALA A 139 -1.70 19.16 0.09
CA ALA A 139 -1.60 19.65 -1.28
C ALA A 139 -2.09 18.60 -2.29
N GLU A 140 -3.32 18.12 -2.14
CA GLU A 140 -3.84 16.95 -2.86
C GLU A 140 -3.65 17.01 -4.37
N HIS A 141 -4.01 18.14 -4.99
CA HIS A 141 -3.88 18.35 -6.44
C HIS A 141 -2.44 18.54 -6.95
N TYR A 142 -1.47 18.74 -6.04
CA TYR A 142 -0.08 19.03 -6.40
C TYR A 142 0.88 17.88 -6.08
N LYS A 143 0.43 16.84 -5.35
CA LYS A 143 1.24 15.66 -4.99
C LYS A 143 1.96 15.08 -6.21
N TYR A 144 1.21 14.80 -7.28
CA TYR A 144 1.75 14.25 -8.52
C TYR A 144 2.87 15.11 -9.12
N LYS A 145 2.59 16.42 -9.32
CA LYS A 145 3.56 17.35 -9.89
C LYS A 145 4.80 17.43 -9.01
N PHE A 146 4.63 17.61 -7.71
CA PHE A 146 5.71 17.74 -6.74
C PHE A 146 6.63 16.51 -6.72
N PHE A 147 6.08 15.29 -6.59
CA PHE A 147 6.88 14.07 -6.53
C PHE A 147 7.58 13.78 -7.86
N THR A 148 6.91 14.02 -8.98
CA THR A 148 7.52 13.92 -10.31
C THR A 148 8.74 14.84 -10.42
N LYS A 149 8.65 16.09 -9.95
CA LYS A 149 9.78 17.02 -9.94
C LYS A 149 10.92 16.56 -9.03
N CYS A 150 10.61 16.02 -7.85
CA CYS A 150 11.63 15.44 -6.97
C CYS A 150 12.40 14.31 -7.66
N LEU A 151 11.67 13.39 -8.30
CA LEU A 151 12.25 12.27 -9.04
C LEU A 151 13.12 12.75 -10.21
N GLN A 152 12.67 13.75 -10.98
CA GLN A 152 13.49 14.36 -12.05
C GLN A 152 14.82 14.92 -11.51
N LYS A 153 14.81 15.58 -10.35
CA LYS A 153 16.03 16.12 -9.73
C LYS A 153 16.97 15.05 -9.20
N LEU A 154 16.45 13.87 -8.85
CA LEU A 154 17.22 12.73 -8.36
C LEU A 154 17.68 11.79 -9.49
N ALA A 155 17.06 11.84 -10.68
CA ALA A 155 17.34 10.95 -11.80
C ALA A 155 18.78 11.05 -12.33
N HIS A 156 19.49 12.15 -12.06
CA HIS A 156 20.90 12.32 -12.45
C HIS A 156 21.89 11.63 -11.49
N LEU A 157 21.44 11.15 -10.34
CA LEU A 157 22.32 10.45 -9.39
C LEU A 157 22.69 9.05 -9.92
N PRO A 158 23.81 8.46 -9.47
CA PRO A 158 24.09 7.05 -9.68
C PRO A 158 22.96 6.16 -9.12
N VAL A 159 22.69 5.02 -9.77
CA VAL A 159 21.56 4.13 -9.44
C VAL A 159 21.49 3.75 -7.96
N ASP A 160 22.62 3.47 -7.30
CA ASP A 160 22.65 3.11 -5.88
C ASP A 160 22.24 4.29 -4.97
N ARG A 161 22.61 5.51 -5.37
CA ARG A 161 22.21 6.74 -4.67
C ARG A 161 20.77 7.12 -4.96
N GLN A 162 20.27 6.84 -6.17
CA GLN A 162 18.85 6.94 -6.47
C GLN A 162 18.04 6.03 -5.54
N LYS A 163 18.41 4.74 -5.45
CA LYS A 163 17.76 3.77 -4.55
C LYS A 163 17.75 4.26 -3.09
N LEU A 164 18.85 4.85 -2.62
CA LEU A 164 18.94 5.40 -1.27
C LEU A 164 18.08 6.67 -1.08
N ALA A 165 18.10 7.60 -2.04
CA ALA A 165 17.38 8.88 -1.99
C ALA A 165 15.86 8.71 -2.14
N TYR A 166 15.45 7.78 -3.00
CA TYR A 166 14.09 7.27 -3.02
C TYR A 166 13.80 6.62 -1.67
N GLY A 167 14.73 5.83 -1.13
CA GLY A 167 14.53 5.11 0.11
C GLY A 167 13.41 4.09 -0.05
N ASP A 168 12.61 3.89 0.99
CA ASP A 168 11.43 3.04 0.84
C ASP A 168 10.36 3.69 -0.05
N PHE A 169 10.60 4.86 -0.65
CA PHE A 169 9.76 5.41 -1.70
C PHE A 169 9.71 4.56 -2.98
N PHE A 170 10.29 3.35 -3.08
CA PHE A 170 9.76 2.34 -4.02
C PHE A 170 9.53 0.96 -3.38
N THR A 171 9.99 0.73 -2.16
CA THR A 171 9.94 -0.56 -1.45
C THR A 171 9.01 -0.60 -0.24
N SER A 172 8.45 0.53 0.22
CA SER A 172 7.51 0.62 1.38
C SER A 172 6.06 0.35 1.03
N GLY A 173 5.70 0.28 -0.25
CA GLY A 173 4.28 0.26 -0.64
C GLY A 173 3.50 1.49 -0.16
N ALA A 174 4.17 2.60 0.22
CA ALA A 174 3.53 3.84 0.64
C ALA A 174 2.79 4.49 -0.55
N ASN A 175 1.58 3.98 -0.78
CA ASN A 175 0.45 4.51 -1.52
C ASN A 175 0.78 5.44 -2.71
N TYR A 176 1.67 5.01 -3.62
CA TYR A 176 1.87 5.63 -4.94
C TYR A 176 0.54 5.86 -5.63
N TRP A 177 -0.39 4.91 -5.51
CA TRP A 177 -1.72 5.00 -6.08
C TRP A 177 -2.49 6.22 -5.58
N SER A 178 -2.36 6.61 -4.32
CA SER A 178 -2.94 7.86 -3.79
C SER A 178 -2.23 9.15 -4.24
N ILE A 179 -1.00 9.08 -4.74
CA ILE A 179 -0.24 10.23 -5.26
C ILE A 179 -0.52 10.44 -6.74
N PHE A 180 -0.60 9.33 -7.47
CA PHE A 180 -0.51 9.29 -8.92
C PHE A 180 -1.90 9.14 -9.56
N ASP A 181 -2.92 8.64 -8.85
CA ASP A 181 -4.31 8.52 -9.34
C ASP A 181 -4.43 7.82 -10.72
N PHE A 182 -3.42 7.01 -11.08
CA PHE A 182 -3.42 6.22 -12.30
C PHE A 182 -4.06 4.86 -12.04
N VAL A 183 -5.01 4.50 -12.91
CA VAL A 183 -5.67 3.19 -12.93
C VAL A 183 -4.74 2.10 -13.50
N ASP A 184 -3.76 2.49 -14.34
CA ASP A 184 -2.82 1.59 -15.02
C ASP A 184 -1.36 1.92 -14.68
N ARG A 185 -0.58 0.88 -14.36
CA ARG A 185 0.85 0.98 -14.06
C ARG A 185 1.68 1.30 -15.29
N SER A 186 1.33 0.75 -16.46
CA SER A 186 2.10 1.00 -17.69
C SER A 186 2.05 2.49 -18.00
N ALA A 187 0.86 3.08 -17.96
CA ALA A 187 0.66 4.52 -18.18
C ALA A 187 1.50 5.40 -17.24
N LEU A 188 1.66 5.03 -15.96
CA LEU A 188 2.52 5.76 -15.03
C LEU A 188 4.01 5.61 -15.38
N PHE A 189 4.48 4.40 -15.66
CA PHE A 189 5.89 4.17 -16.00
C PHE A 189 6.25 4.82 -17.34
N ASP A 190 5.34 4.76 -18.32
CA ASP A 190 5.49 5.40 -19.61
C ASP A 190 5.54 6.93 -19.44
N ASP A 191 4.64 7.53 -18.65
CA ASP A 191 4.69 8.98 -18.34
C ASP A 191 5.96 9.40 -17.59
N LEU A 192 6.41 8.62 -16.61
CA LEU A 192 7.66 8.90 -15.89
C LEU A 192 8.88 8.79 -16.82
N LYS A 193 8.88 7.79 -17.71
CA LYS A 193 9.92 7.59 -18.71
C LYS A 193 9.95 8.73 -19.72
N ASP A 194 8.80 9.19 -20.21
CA ASP A 194 8.65 10.35 -21.07
C ASP A 194 9.19 11.64 -20.40
N LYS A 195 9.12 11.69 -19.06
CA LYS A 195 9.66 12.77 -18.24
C LYS A 195 11.14 12.61 -17.88
N GLY A 196 11.83 11.64 -18.48
CA GLY A 196 13.26 11.39 -18.28
C GLY A 196 13.58 10.67 -16.97
N ILE A 197 12.59 10.11 -16.29
CA ILE A 197 12.77 9.35 -15.05
C ILE A 197 12.82 7.87 -15.42
N SER A 198 14.03 7.30 -15.43
CA SER A 198 14.20 5.84 -15.52
C SER A 198 14.29 5.28 -14.11
N LEU A 199 13.20 4.67 -13.64
CA LEU A 199 13.24 3.96 -12.37
C LEU A 199 14.07 2.68 -12.55
N PRO A 200 14.98 2.34 -11.62
CA PRO A 200 15.73 1.10 -11.71
C PRO A 200 14.75 -0.07 -11.79
N GLU A 201 14.92 -0.92 -12.80
CA GLU A 201 14.21 -2.21 -12.88
C GLU A 201 14.36 -2.91 -11.53
N PHE A 202 13.23 -3.33 -10.93
CA PHE A 202 13.27 -4.18 -9.75
C PHE A 202 14.21 -5.35 -10.06
N PRO A 203 15.26 -5.59 -9.26
CA PRO A 203 16.25 -6.59 -9.63
C PRO A 203 15.54 -7.96 -9.75
N PRO A 204 15.73 -8.70 -10.86
CA PRO A 204 15.34 -10.09 -10.91
C PRO A 204 16.06 -10.81 -9.77
N SER A 205 15.31 -11.56 -8.97
CA SER A 205 15.77 -12.24 -7.77
C SER A 205 17.08 -13.00 -8.06
N ALA A 206 18.20 -12.56 -7.50
CA ALA A 206 19.43 -13.32 -7.60
C ALA A 206 19.26 -14.66 -6.85
N PRO A 207 19.74 -15.79 -7.41
CA PRO A 207 19.62 -17.09 -6.77
C PRO A 207 20.40 -17.12 -5.45
N PRO A 208 19.86 -17.73 -4.38
CA PRO A 208 20.54 -17.76 -3.09
C PRO A 208 21.79 -18.64 -3.18
N GLN A 209 22.97 -18.01 -3.02
CA GLN A 209 24.19 -18.74 -2.73
C GLN A 209 24.13 -19.26 -1.29
N ASN A 210 24.10 -20.58 -1.16
CA ASN A 210 24.22 -21.29 0.10
C ASN A 210 25.65 -21.15 0.64
N ASN A 211 25.80 -20.62 1.85
CA ASN A 211 26.88 -21.00 2.77
C ASN A 211 26.31 -21.11 4.18
N PRO A 212 26.52 -22.24 4.90
CA PRO A 212 26.12 -22.40 6.28
C PRO A 212 27.22 -21.95 7.26
N SER A 213 26.86 -21.88 8.55
CA SER A 213 27.65 -21.58 9.78
C SER A 213 27.98 -20.09 10.04
N ASP A 214 27.80 -19.51 11.24
CA ASP A 214 27.41 -20.04 12.55
C ASP A 214 26.86 -18.92 13.48
N ASN A 215 26.12 -19.36 14.51
CA ASN A 215 25.44 -18.60 15.57
C ASN A 215 26.33 -17.60 16.34
N THR A 216 25.73 -16.55 16.93
CA THR A 216 25.64 -16.33 18.41
C THR A 216 24.76 -15.11 18.74
N THR A 217 23.56 -15.41 19.27
CA THR A 217 22.79 -14.77 20.37
C THR A 217 23.11 -13.34 20.86
N ASN A 218 22.11 -12.45 20.78
CA ASN A 218 21.34 -11.90 21.93
C ASN A 218 20.76 -10.50 21.63
N ASN A 219 19.42 -10.37 21.63
CA ASN A 219 18.63 -9.32 22.28
C ASN A 219 17.19 -9.31 21.72
N SER A 220 16.34 -10.12 22.34
CA SER A 220 14.89 -9.97 22.29
C SER A 220 14.48 -8.86 23.26
N ILE A 221 13.83 -7.80 22.76
CA ILE A 221 12.69 -7.09 23.39
C ILE A 221 12.16 -5.91 22.52
N VAL A 222 12.80 -5.50 21.42
CA VAL A 222 12.31 -4.38 20.56
C VAL A 222 11.75 -4.81 19.18
N ASN A 223 11.81 -6.10 18.82
CA ASN A 223 11.56 -6.54 17.43
C ASN A 223 10.12 -6.96 17.09
N SER A 224 9.13 -6.84 17.98
CA SER A 224 7.77 -7.34 17.68
C SER A 224 7.03 -6.46 16.67
N SER A 225 7.06 -5.13 16.83
CA SER A 225 6.29 -4.21 15.97
C SER A 225 6.92 -3.98 14.60
N ASN A 226 8.26 -4.03 14.52
CA ASN A 226 8.97 -3.94 13.23
C ASN A 226 8.81 -5.23 12.42
N ASN A 227 8.78 -6.40 13.07
CA ASN A 227 8.54 -7.66 12.35
C ASN A 227 7.11 -7.77 11.84
N GLU A 228 6.10 -7.26 12.56
CA GLU A 228 4.72 -7.22 12.04
C GLU A 228 4.58 -6.28 10.83
N LEU A 229 5.21 -5.10 10.86
CA LEU A 229 5.23 -4.18 9.72
C LEU A 229 5.96 -4.76 8.50
N ILE A 230 7.09 -5.44 8.72
CA ILE A 230 7.84 -6.13 7.67
C ILE A 230 7.04 -7.32 7.11
N THR A 231 6.35 -8.07 7.96
CA THR A 231 5.53 -9.23 7.54
C THR A 231 4.30 -8.78 6.75
N LYS A 232 3.67 -7.67 7.15
CA LYS A 232 2.52 -7.07 6.44
C LYS A 232 2.92 -6.46 5.10
N ALA A 233 4.03 -5.72 5.04
CA ALA A 233 4.56 -5.19 3.78
C ALA A 233 4.99 -6.29 2.79
N LEU A 234 5.53 -7.40 3.30
CA LEU A 234 5.86 -8.58 2.49
C LEU A 234 4.58 -9.24 1.96
N GLN A 235 3.54 -9.37 2.80
CA GLN A 235 2.23 -9.89 2.38
C GLN A 235 1.58 -9.01 1.30
N ASP A 236 1.62 -7.69 1.46
CA ASP A 236 1.06 -6.73 0.48
C ASP A 236 1.79 -6.80 -0.88
N THR A 237 3.11 -7.02 -0.86
CA THR A 237 3.91 -7.20 -2.09
C THR A 237 3.55 -8.50 -2.81
N VAL A 238 3.38 -9.60 -2.08
CA VAL A 238 2.96 -10.89 -2.65
C VAL A 238 1.53 -10.82 -3.19
N LEU A 239 0.62 -10.11 -2.51
CA LEU A 239 -0.77 -9.91 -2.97
C LEU A 239 -0.84 -9.14 -4.30
N VAL A 240 -0.01 -8.11 -4.46
CA VAL A 240 0.09 -7.33 -5.69
C VAL A 240 0.60 -8.17 -6.86
N GLU A 241 1.63 -8.97 -6.64
CA GLU A 241 2.21 -9.81 -7.68
C GLU A 241 1.30 -10.99 -8.05
N MET A 242 0.56 -11.51 -7.07
CA MET A 242 -0.51 -12.47 -7.28
C MET A 242 -1.65 -11.88 -8.14
N GLU A 243 -2.07 -10.64 -7.89
CA GLU A 243 -3.06 -9.94 -8.73
C GLU A 243 -2.54 -9.78 -10.17
N ARG A 244 -1.26 -9.41 -10.34
CA ARG A 244 -0.61 -9.30 -11.66
C ARG A 244 -0.61 -10.64 -12.38
N LEU A 245 -0.21 -11.71 -11.69
CA LEU A 245 -0.14 -13.06 -12.22
C LEU A 245 -1.51 -13.54 -12.69
N ILE A 246 -2.54 -13.40 -11.85
CA ILE A 246 -3.93 -13.78 -12.17
C ILE A 246 -4.45 -13.01 -13.39
N LYS A 247 -4.21 -11.70 -13.48
CA LYS A 247 -4.62 -10.88 -14.64
C LYS A 247 -3.85 -11.21 -15.92
N SER A 248 -2.62 -11.69 -15.81
CA SER A 248 -1.81 -12.09 -16.96
C SER A 248 -2.17 -13.45 -17.52
N MET A 249 -2.93 -14.27 -16.77
CA MET A 249 -3.39 -15.58 -17.19
C MET A 249 -4.81 -15.50 -17.79
N ASN A 250 -4.99 -16.01 -19.00
CA ASN A 250 -6.29 -16.10 -19.66
C ASN A 250 -6.42 -17.44 -20.39
N PRO A 251 -7.12 -18.45 -19.82
CA PRO A 251 -7.71 -18.50 -18.46
C PRO A 251 -6.64 -18.66 -17.36
N VAL A 252 -7.05 -18.54 -16.09
CA VAL A 252 -6.17 -18.75 -14.93
C VAL A 252 -5.62 -20.18 -14.94
N ASP A 253 -4.30 -20.35 -14.84
CA ASP A 253 -3.70 -21.65 -14.62
C ASP A 253 -3.57 -21.91 -13.11
N GLY A 254 -4.45 -22.78 -12.59
CA GLY A 254 -4.51 -23.10 -11.18
C GLY A 254 -3.22 -23.72 -10.62
N ASP A 255 -2.51 -24.51 -11.41
CA ASP A 255 -1.29 -25.20 -10.97
C ASP A 255 -0.11 -24.22 -10.87
N ILE A 256 0.05 -23.34 -11.87
CA ILE A 256 1.05 -22.27 -11.84
C ILE A 256 0.79 -21.32 -10.66
N LEU A 257 -0.48 -20.98 -10.42
CA LEU A 257 -0.84 -20.09 -9.31
C LEU A 257 -0.61 -20.76 -7.95
N ILE A 258 -0.92 -22.05 -7.79
CA ILE A 258 -0.60 -22.80 -6.56
C ILE A 258 0.90 -22.82 -6.34
N GLN A 259 1.69 -23.13 -7.37
CA GLN A 259 3.16 -23.17 -7.26
C GLN A 259 3.70 -21.80 -6.84
N TYR A 260 3.24 -20.73 -7.49
CA TYR A 260 3.61 -19.37 -7.15
C TYR A 260 3.29 -19.03 -5.68
N ILE A 261 2.07 -19.34 -5.21
CA ILE A 261 1.67 -19.06 -3.83
C ILE A 261 2.53 -19.87 -2.84
N VAL A 262 2.82 -21.13 -3.12
CA VAL A 262 3.65 -21.99 -2.25
C VAL A 262 5.10 -21.49 -2.18
N GLU A 263 5.67 -21.03 -3.29
CA GLU A 263 7.05 -20.54 -3.35
C GLU A 263 7.24 -19.17 -2.68
N ASN A 264 6.22 -18.30 -2.76
CA ASN A 264 6.32 -16.91 -2.30
C ASN A 264 5.72 -16.68 -0.90
N VAL A 265 4.75 -17.51 -0.47
CA VAL A 265 4.16 -17.44 0.87
C VAL A 265 4.85 -18.49 1.75
N LYS A 266 6.07 -18.17 2.20
CA LYS A 266 6.92 -19.06 3.03
C LYS A 266 6.23 -19.46 4.34
N ASN A 267 5.60 -20.63 4.31
CA ASN A 267 5.10 -21.43 5.43
C ASN A 267 3.90 -20.89 6.26
N ARG A 268 2.78 -21.60 6.05
CA ARG A 268 1.71 -22.00 6.98
C ARG A 268 0.57 -21.00 7.22
N THR A 269 -0.60 -21.44 6.74
CA THR A 269 -1.93 -20.81 6.82
C THR A 269 -2.02 -19.44 6.17
N LEU A 270 -2.86 -19.37 5.13
CA LEU A 270 -3.33 -18.08 4.62
C LEU A 270 -3.94 -17.29 5.76
N SER A 271 -3.46 -16.06 5.95
CA SER A 271 -4.18 -15.10 6.77
C SER A 271 -5.55 -14.85 6.14
N GLU A 272 -6.54 -14.50 6.97
CA GLU A 272 -7.89 -14.19 6.49
C GLU A 272 -7.87 -13.04 5.47
N ASP A 273 -7.03 -12.03 5.69
CA ASP A 273 -6.84 -10.89 4.77
C ASP A 273 -6.28 -11.35 3.41
N TYR A 274 -5.28 -12.23 3.41
CA TYR A 274 -4.71 -12.74 2.17
C TYR A 274 -5.70 -13.65 1.45
N ALA A 275 -6.42 -14.51 2.17
CA ALA A 275 -7.45 -15.37 1.60
C ALA A 275 -8.59 -14.56 0.97
N HIS A 276 -9.03 -13.47 1.61
CA HIS A 276 -10.03 -12.57 1.04
C HIS A 276 -9.52 -11.93 -0.24
N ALA A 277 -8.28 -11.41 -0.24
CA ALA A 277 -7.68 -10.81 -1.43
C ALA A 277 -7.52 -11.83 -2.58
N LEU A 278 -7.01 -13.03 -2.31
CA LEU A 278 -6.89 -14.12 -3.30
C LEU A 278 -8.25 -14.49 -3.89
N ALA A 279 -9.26 -14.71 -3.05
CA ALA A 279 -10.62 -15.00 -3.50
C ALA A 279 -11.17 -13.86 -4.36
N ARG A 280 -10.95 -12.61 -3.93
CA ARG A 280 -11.47 -11.42 -4.61
C ARG A 280 -10.84 -11.24 -5.98
N TYR A 281 -9.53 -11.42 -6.11
CA TYR A 281 -8.83 -11.30 -7.39
C TYR A 281 -9.23 -12.39 -8.38
N LEU A 282 -9.28 -13.65 -7.94
CA LEU A 282 -9.74 -14.77 -8.77
C LEU A 282 -11.17 -14.55 -9.26
N CYS A 283 -12.09 -14.27 -8.34
CA CYS A 283 -13.50 -14.08 -8.69
C CYS A 283 -13.69 -12.85 -9.58
N SER A 284 -13.06 -11.72 -9.26
CA SER A 284 -13.18 -10.49 -10.05
C SER A 284 -12.62 -10.68 -11.46
N ASN A 285 -11.55 -11.46 -11.63
CA ASN A 285 -11.00 -11.77 -12.95
C ASN A 285 -11.99 -12.59 -13.78
N VAL A 286 -12.56 -13.65 -13.20
CA VAL A 286 -13.60 -14.47 -13.85
C VAL A 286 -14.78 -13.61 -14.30
N PHE A 287 -15.33 -12.80 -13.40
CA PHE A 287 -16.50 -11.97 -13.73
C PHE A 287 -16.20 -10.87 -14.76
N LYS A 288 -15.01 -10.25 -14.72
CA LYS A 288 -14.58 -9.29 -15.76
C LYS A 288 -14.47 -9.94 -17.13
N MET A 289 -13.95 -11.16 -17.19
CA MET A 289 -13.79 -11.91 -18.44
C MET A 289 -15.11 -12.38 -19.04
N MET A 290 -16.15 -12.59 -18.22
CA MET A 290 -17.50 -12.83 -18.77
C MET A 290 -18.09 -11.62 -19.51
N HIS A 291 -17.56 -10.41 -19.24
CA HIS A 291 -18.07 -9.15 -19.78
C HIS A 291 -17.13 -8.52 -20.83
N SER A 292 -16.05 -9.19 -21.24
CA SER A 292 -15.12 -8.66 -22.26
C SER A 292 -15.74 -8.72 -23.66
N ASP A 293 -15.62 -7.61 -24.41
CA ASP A 293 -16.23 -7.39 -25.73
C ASP A 293 -15.90 -8.50 -26.74
N GLY A 294 -16.88 -9.36 -27.03
CA GLY A 294 -16.94 -10.17 -28.26
C GLY A 294 -17.10 -11.69 -28.09
N GLU A 295 -16.74 -12.27 -26.93
CA GLU A 295 -16.86 -13.71 -26.68
C GLU A 295 -17.56 -13.96 -25.34
N SER A 296 -18.83 -14.38 -25.39
CA SER A 296 -19.53 -14.89 -24.20
C SER A 296 -18.94 -16.25 -23.84
N ARG A 297 -17.99 -16.28 -22.91
CA ARG A 297 -17.44 -17.52 -22.37
C ARG A 297 -18.31 -18.05 -21.24
N GLU A 298 -18.46 -19.37 -21.18
CA GLU A 298 -19.23 -20.02 -20.12
C GLU A 298 -18.51 -19.87 -18.77
N ILE A 299 -19.28 -19.71 -17.70
CA ILE A 299 -18.73 -19.46 -16.36
C ILE A 299 -17.93 -20.66 -15.86
N GLU A 300 -18.29 -21.86 -16.30
CA GLU A 300 -17.62 -23.13 -16.06
C GLU A 300 -16.20 -23.13 -16.64
N GLU A 301 -16.00 -22.60 -17.86
CA GLU A 301 -14.71 -22.54 -18.53
C GLU A 301 -13.74 -21.56 -17.86
N LEU A 302 -14.27 -20.45 -17.35
CA LEU A 302 -13.50 -19.41 -16.68
C LEU A 302 -13.22 -19.74 -15.21
N PHE A 303 -14.21 -20.31 -14.51
CA PHE A 303 -14.13 -20.58 -13.07
C PHE A 303 -13.53 -21.95 -12.75
N GLY A 304 -13.73 -22.95 -13.61
CA GLY A 304 -13.19 -24.30 -13.45
C GLY A 304 -11.68 -24.35 -13.13
N PRO A 305 -10.83 -23.61 -13.87
CA PRO A 305 -9.40 -23.55 -13.60
C PRO A 305 -9.01 -22.94 -12.23
N CYS A 306 -9.92 -22.22 -11.57
CA CYS A 306 -9.70 -21.68 -10.22
C CYS A 306 -9.97 -22.70 -9.11
N LEU A 307 -10.72 -23.77 -9.40
CA LEU A 307 -11.15 -24.77 -8.40
C LEU A 307 -9.97 -25.45 -7.68
N PRO A 308 -8.86 -25.87 -8.33
CA PRO A 308 -7.72 -26.45 -7.65
C PRO A 308 -7.12 -25.52 -6.59
N VAL A 309 -7.10 -24.21 -6.86
CA VAL A 309 -6.57 -23.17 -5.97
C VAL A 309 -7.46 -23.08 -4.73
N PHE A 310 -8.78 -22.99 -4.92
CA PHE A 310 -9.73 -22.98 -3.81
C PHE A 310 -9.66 -24.27 -2.98
N THR A 311 -9.55 -25.42 -3.64
CA THR A 311 -9.41 -26.72 -3.00
C THR A 311 -8.18 -26.80 -2.12
N ARG A 312 -7.05 -26.25 -2.60
CA ARG A 312 -5.78 -26.28 -1.89
C ARG A 312 -5.75 -25.39 -0.65
N PHE A 313 -6.44 -24.25 -0.71
CA PHE A 313 -6.19 -23.14 0.21
C PHE A 313 -7.37 -22.79 1.13
N PHE A 314 -8.60 -23.15 0.76
CA PHE A 314 -9.81 -22.79 1.50
C PHE A 314 -10.48 -24.01 2.14
N THR A 315 -10.47 -25.15 1.46
CA THR A 315 -11.16 -26.37 1.91
C THR A 315 -10.65 -26.91 3.23
N GLY A 316 -11.58 -27.29 4.11
CA GLY A 316 -11.27 -27.84 5.43
C GLY A 316 -10.97 -26.78 6.49
N ASN A 317 -11.02 -25.49 6.13
CA ASN A 317 -10.82 -24.37 7.04
C ASN A 317 -12.07 -23.47 7.07
N LYS A 318 -12.99 -23.73 8.02
CA LYS A 318 -14.29 -23.05 8.11
C LYS A 318 -14.26 -21.52 8.00
N PRO A 319 -13.35 -20.80 8.70
CA PRO A 319 -13.16 -19.36 8.49
C PRO A 319 -12.89 -18.97 7.03
N LEU A 320 -11.96 -19.68 6.35
CA LEU A 320 -11.60 -19.37 4.97
C LEU A 320 -12.71 -19.74 3.99
N GLU A 321 -13.38 -20.88 4.18
CA GLU A 321 -14.56 -21.28 3.40
C GLU A 321 -15.65 -20.19 3.45
N LYS A 322 -15.89 -19.62 4.65
CA LYS A 322 -16.82 -18.51 4.84
C LYS A 322 -16.35 -17.24 4.12
N ILE A 323 -15.05 -16.92 4.18
CA ILE A 323 -14.48 -15.78 3.46
C ILE A 323 -14.72 -15.92 1.96
N LEU A 324 -14.44 -17.09 1.38
CA LEU A 324 -14.67 -17.35 -0.05
C LEU A 324 -16.15 -17.13 -0.44
N LEU A 325 -17.09 -17.66 0.35
CA LEU A 325 -18.52 -17.49 0.09
C LEU A 325 -18.97 -16.03 0.18
N ASN A 326 -18.48 -15.27 1.17
CA ASN A 326 -18.77 -13.84 1.30
C ASN A 326 -18.20 -13.05 0.11
N THR A 327 -16.93 -13.28 -0.23
CA THR A 327 -16.25 -12.60 -1.33
C THR A 327 -16.95 -12.86 -2.66
N LEU A 328 -17.44 -14.08 -2.91
CA LEU A 328 -18.23 -14.39 -4.09
C LEU A 328 -19.52 -13.55 -4.17
N CYS A 329 -20.22 -13.37 -3.06
CA CYS A 329 -21.41 -12.51 -3.00
C CYS A 329 -21.08 -11.02 -3.22
N GLU A 330 -19.98 -10.54 -2.62
CA GLU A 330 -19.50 -9.16 -2.80
C GLU A 330 -19.17 -8.87 -4.26
N VAL A 331 -18.33 -9.71 -4.87
CA VAL A 331 -17.88 -9.50 -6.25
C VAL A 331 -19.04 -9.66 -7.24
N TYR A 332 -19.95 -10.62 -7.00
CA TYR A 332 -21.17 -10.77 -7.81
C TYR A 332 -22.04 -9.51 -7.80
N TYR A 333 -22.19 -8.88 -6.63
CA TYR A 333 -22.98 -7.65 -6.49
C TYR A 333 -22.29 -6.46 -7.15
N GLU A 334 -21.00 -6.27 -6.89
CA GLU A 334 -20.22 -5.15 -7.42
C GLU A 334 -20.14 -5.14 -8.95
N ASN A 335 -20.02 -6.32 -9.57
CA ASN A 335 -19.89 -6.46 -11.02
C ASN A 335 -21.24 -6.61 -11.74
N GLN A 336 -22.37 -6.47 -11.03
CA GLN A 336 -23.73 -6.57 -11.59
C GLN A 336 -23.94 -7.81 -12.46
N CYS A 337 -23.41 -8.95 -12.00
CA CYS A 337 -23.30 -10.15 -12.82
C CYS A 337 -24.67 -10.71 -13.24
N PRO A 338 -24.71 -11.51 -14.32
CA PRO A 338 -25.96 -12.09 -14.82
C PRO A 338 -26.70 -12.89 -13.75
N LYS A 339 -28.03 -12.88 -13.86
CA LYS A 339 -28.91 -13.65 -13.01
C LYS A 339 -28.52 -15.13 -13.11
N ASP A 340 -28.21 -15.73 -11.96
CA ASP A 340 -27.86 -17.14 -11.76
C ASP A 340 -26.38 -17.50 -11.86
N SER A 341 -25.48 -16.60 -12.28
CA SER A 341 -24.03 -16.87 -12.30
C SER A 341 -23.48 -17.30 -10.93
N LEU A 342 -23.96 -16.69 -9.85
CA LEU A 342 -23.59 -17.09 -8.49
C LEU A 342 -24.06 -18.49 -8.14
N THR A 343 -25.26 -18.88 -8.59
CA THR A 343 -25.79 -20.23 -8.36
C THR A 343 -24.94 -21.26 -9.08
N THR A 344 -24.57 -21.00 -10.33
CA THR A 344 -23.70 -21.88 -11.12
C THR A 344 -22.34 -22.06 -10.45
N ILE A 345 -21.71 -20.98 -9.96
CA ILE A 345 -20.46 -21.08 -9.20
C ILE A 345 -20.63 -21.91 -7.92
N PHE A 346 -21.74 -21.74 -7.19
CA PHE A 346 -21.99 -22.51 -5.97
C PHE A 346 -22.20 -24.00 -6.26
N GLU A 347 -22.86 -24.31 -7.37
CA GLU A 347 -23.02 -25.68 -7.86
C GLU A 347 -21.67 -26.29 -8.22
N LEU A 348 -20.81 -25.57 -8.96
CA LEU A 348 -19.45 -26.01 -9.30
C LEU A 348 -18.61 -26.30 -8.06
N LEU A 349 -18.56 -25.35 -7.11
CA LEU A 349 -17.81 -25.51 -5.85
C LEU A 349 -18.30 -26.71 -5.02
N SER A 350 -19.59 -27.03 -5.08
CA SER A 350 -20.17 -28.17 -4.39
C SER A 350 -19.99 -29.50 -5.14
N MET A 351 -20.06 -29.50 -6.48
CA MET A 351 -19.96 -30.72 -7.30
C MET A 351 -18.53 -31.24 -7.36
N GLU A 352 -17.56 -30.33 -7.47
CA GLU A 352 -16.13 -30.66 -7.55
C GLU A 352 -15.49 -30.89 -6.17
N ASN A 353 -16.30 -30.94 -5.10
CA ASN A 353 -15.88 -31.08 -3.71
C ASN A 353 -14.87 -30.02 -3.24
N THR A 354 -14.81 -28.87 -3.91
CA THR A 354 -14.00 -27.73 -3.49
C THR A 354 -14.47 -27.17 -2.16
N LEU A 355 -15.78 -27.07 -1.94
CA LEU A 355 -16.33 -26.74 -0.63
C LEU A 355 -17.24 -27.86 -0.12
N PRO A 356 -17.10 -28.27 1.15
CA PRO A 356 -17.98 -29.28 1.71
C PRO A 356 -19.40 -28.72 1.82
N ARG A 357 -20.40 -29.59 1.66
CA ARG A 357 -21.82 -29.25 1.81
C ARG A 357 -22.12 -28.46 3.08
N ASP A 358 -21.48 -28.83 4.19
CA ASP A 358 -21.71 -28.19 5.47
C ASP A 358 -21.21 -26.74 5.50
N ALA A 359 -20.20 -26.36 4.69
CA ALA A 359 -19.76 -24.97 4.58
C ALA A 359 -20.89 -24.05 4.06
N PHE A 360 -21.60 -24.48 3.01
CA PHE A 360 -22.73 -23.74 2.46
C PHE A 360 -23.91 -23.66 3.43
N LEU A 361 -24.20 -24.75 4.15
CA LEU A 361 -25.30 -24.80 5.11
C LEU A 361 -25.02 -23.95 6.35
N ASP A 362 -23.81 -24.04 6.89
CA ASP A 362 -23.35 -23.25 8.02
C ASP A 362 -23.39 -21.77 7.65
N TRP A 363 -22.84 -21.40 6.48
CA TRP A 363 -22.87 -20.03 5.95
C TRP A 363 -24.29 -19.49 5.76
N TRP A 364 -25.19 -20.26 5.13
CA TRP A 364 -26.57 -19.86 4.87
C TRP A 364 -27.40 -19.65 6.15
N SER A 365 -27.06 -20.39 7.21
CA SER A 365 -27.79 -20.34 8.47
C SER A 365 -27.56 -19.03 9.25
N LEU A 366 -26.44 -18.33 8.99
CA LEU A 366 -26.03 -17.13 9.73
C LEU A 366 -26.97 -15.95 9.46
N GLU A 367 -27.51 -15.36 10.52
CA GLU A 367 -28.41 -14.19 10.46
C GLU A 367 -27.74 -12.96 9.85
N GLN A 368 -26.46 -12.74 10.19
CA GLN A 368 -25.64 -11.65 9.64
C GLN A 368 -25.59 -11.66 8.12
N GLN A 369 -25.53 -12.85 7.50
CA GLN A 369 -25.46 -12.99 6.04
C GLN A 369 -26.78 -12.63 5.36
N ARG A 370 -27.91 -12.89 6.02
CA ARG A 370 -29.24 -12.51 5.52
C ARG A 370 -29.49 -11.00 5.58
N ASN A 371 -28.86 -10.32 6.54
CA ASN A 371 -28.92 -8.86 6.64
C ASN A 371 -28.02 -8.19 5.61
N THR A 372 -26.81 -8.71 5.37
CA THR A 372 -25.83 -8.13 4.44
C THR A 372 -26.15 -8.44 2.98
N TYR A 373 -26.49 -9.68 2.65
CA TYR A 373 -26.70 -10.13 1.26
C TYR A 373 -28.17 -10.47 0.97
N GLY A 374 -29.10 -9.96 1.78
CA GLY A 374 -30.51 -10.33 1.74
C GLY A 374 -31.21 -10.17 0.39
N MET A 375 -30.73 -9.29 -0.49
CA MET A 375 -31.23 -9.18 -1.86
C MET A 375 -30.71 -10.29 -2.79
N ILE A 376 -29.45 -10.70 -2.63
CA ILE A 376 -28.81 -11.80 -3.40
C ILE A 376 -29.41 -13.14 -2.99
N LEU A 377 -29.60 -13.36 -1.68
CA LEU A 377 -30.12 -14.61 -1.11
C LEU A 377 -31.63 -14.83 -1.36
N ARG A 378 -32.33 -13.84 -1.94
CA ARG A 378 -33.70 -13.99 -2.45
C ARG A 378 -33.76 -14.68 -3.82
N ASN A 379 -32.63 -14.97 -4.45
CA ASN A 379 -32.60 -15.75 -5.69
C ASN A 379 -33.23 -17.14 -5.45
N SER A 380 -34.28 -17.46 -6.21
CA SER A 380 -35.04 -18.70 -6.07
C SER A 380 -34.21 -19.94 -6.40
N LYS A 381 -33.25 -19.87 -7.34
CA LYS A 381 -32.35 -20.98 -7.67
C LYS A 381 -31.33 -21.22 -6.57
N LEU A 382 -30.76 -20.16 -5.99
CA LEU A 382 -29.85 -20.28 -4.85
C LEU A 382 -30.53 -20.88 -3.62
N LYS A 383 -31.79 -20.47 -3.36
CA LYS A 383 -32.62 -21.10 -2.32
C LYS A 383 -32.87 -22.58 -2.61
N THR A 384 -33.19 -22.92 -3.86
CA THR A 384 -33.40 -24.31 -4.30
C THR A 384 -32.15 -25.17 -4.13
N PHE A 385 -30.98 -24.62 -4.47
CA PHE A 385 -29.67 -25.25 -4.25
C PHE A 385 -29.48 -25.60 -2.76
N VAL A 386 -29.67 -24.65 -1.86
CA VAL A 386 -29.53 -24.89 -0.41
C VAL A 386 -30.55 -25.88 0.12
N GLU A 387 -31.81 -25.80 -0.32
CA GLU A 387 -32.83 -26.79 0.04
C GLU A 387 -32.46 -28.21 -0.42
N ASN A 388 -31.90 -28.35 -1.62
CA ASN A 388 -31.39 -29.62 -2.12
C ASN A 388 -30.23 -30.13 -1.26
N LEU A 389 -29.31 -29.24 -0.84
CA LEU A 389 -28.24 -29.60 0.08
C LEU A 389 -28.78 -30.13 1.42
N GLN A 390 -29.82 -29.48 1.97
CA GLN A 390 -30.47 -29.87 3.22
C GLN A 390 -31.23 -31.21 3.11
N ARG A 391 -31.92 -31.46 1.99
CA ARG A 391 -32.65 -32.73 1.77
C ARG A 391 -31.70 -33.92 1.75
N VAL A 392 -30.56 -33.78 1.07
CA VAL A 392 -29.53 -34.84 1.03
C VAL A 392 -28.86 -35.02 2.39
N ARG A 393 -28.64 -33.96 3.19
CA ARG A 393 -28.15 -34.09 4.57
C ARG A 393 -29.10 -34.92 5.43
N LYS A 394 -30.42 -34.72 5.30
CA LYS A 394 -31.44 -35.50 6.01
C LYS A 394 -31.48 -36.97 5.56
N SER A 395 -31.27 -37.27 4.27
CA SER A 395 -31.27 -38.65 3.76
C SER A 395 -30.02 -39.44 4.17
N VAL A 396 -28.85 -38.80 4.22
CA VAL A 396 -27.60 -39.41 4.72
C VAL A 396 -27.66 -39.62 6.24
N GLY A 397 -28.17 -38.64 7.00
CA GLY A 397 -28.39 -38.79 8.45
C GLY A 397 -29.32 -39.96 8.79
N TYR A 398 -30.40 -40.15 8.03
CA TYR A 398 -31.29 -41.32 8.18
C TYR A 398 -30.57 -42.65 7.87
N LYS A 399 -29.75 -42.72 6.79
CA LYS A 399 -29.00 -43.95 6.47
C LYS A 399 -27.95 -44.30 7.53
N THR A 400 -27.29 -43.31 8.11
CA THR A 400 -26.28 -43.53 9.17
C THR A 400 -26.94 -43.94 10.49
N LEU A 401 -28.08 -43.35 10.86
CA LEU A 401 -28.87 -43.79 12.02
C LEU A 401 -29.41 -45.23 11.88
N VAL A 402 -29.89 -45.61 10.68
CA VAL A 402 -30.33 -46.99 10.41
C VAL A 402 -29.16 -47.98 10.46
N LYS A 403 -27.96 -47.58 10.02
CA LYS A 403 -26.75 -48.42 10.12
C LYS A 403 -26.31 -48.63 11.57
N TRP A 404 -26.38 -47.61 12.42
CA TRP A 404 -26.08 -47.72 13.86
C TRP A 404 -27.13 -48.56 14.61
N GLN A 405 -28.41 -48.49 14.22
CA GLN A 405 -29.44 -49.36 14.80
C GLN A 405 -29.34 -50.83 14.34
N MET A 406 -28.69 -51.12 13.21
CA MET A 406 -28.48 -52.50 12.73
C MET A 406 -27.17 -53.16 13.21
N THR A 407 -26.19 -52.39 13.72
CA THR A 407 -24.95 -52.93 14.31
C THR A 407 -24.96 -53.00 15.85
N SER A 408 -26.11 -52.71 16.47
CA SER A 408 -26.31 -52.73 17.93
C SER A 408 -27.21 -53.89 18.40
N VAL A 409 -27.31 -54.98 17.64
CA VAL A 409 -28.06 -56.19 18.00
C VAL A 409 -27.11 -57.37 18.07
#